data_AF-A0A2M7A598-F1
#
_entry.id   AF-A0A2M7A598-F1
#
_cell.length_a   1.000
_cell.length_b   1.000
_cell.length_c   1.000
_cell.angle_alpha   90.00
_cell.angle_beta   90.00
_cell.angle_gamma   90.00
#
_symmetry.space_group_name_H-M   'P 1'
#
loop_
_entity.id
_entity.type
_entity.pdbx_description
1 polymer ?
#
loop_
_entity_poly.entity_id
_entity_poly.type
_entity_poly.pdbx_seq_one_letter_code
_entity_poly.pdbx_strand_id
1 'polypeptide(L)'
;MRSSVKLSVPFYHQEHEHTCGPACLRMVLELFGTTLTESELEARCGTTLLGTGRTELAQAAKSLGFAAELADHLTREDVETYLSQGRPLIAVLDPSLLYPGVPASRTASSS
;
A
#
# COMPACT_ATOMS: atom_id res chain seq x y z
N MET A 1 8.37 -25.85 12.06
CA MET A 1 8.80 -25.22 10.79
C MET A 1 7.93 -23.99 10.56
N ARG A 2 8.52 -22.81 10.38
CA ARG A 2 7.76 -21.58 10.06
C ARG A 2 7.64 -21.51 8.54
N SER A 3 6.47 -21.85 7.99
CA SER A 3 6.23 -21.65 6.55
C SER A 3 5.94 -20.17 6.30
N SER A 4 6.80 -19.52 5.52
CA SER A 4 6.53 -18.18 5.01
C SER A 4 5.56 -18.31 3.84
N VAL A 5 4.32 -17.83 4.01
CA VAL A 5 3.39 -17.70 2.89
C VAL A 5 3.82 -16.49 2.07
N LYS A 6 4.06 -16.70 0.77
CA LYS A 6 4.49 -15.65 -0.15
C LYS A 6 3.49 -15.54 -1.30
N LEU A 7 2.83 -14.39 -1.39
CA LEU A 7 2.04 -14.03 -2.57
C LEU A 7 2.98 -13.46 -3.63
N SER A 8 2.75 -13.82 -4.89
CA SER A 8 3.55 -13.32 -6.02
C SER A 8 3.06 -11.94 -6.46
N VAL A 9 3.13 -10.97 -5.57
CA VAL A 9 2.74 -9.58 -5.83
C VAL A 9 3.79 -8.96 -6.77
N PRO A 10 3.39 -8.45 -7.96
CA PRO A 10 4.30 -7.75 -8.86
C PRO A 10 4.79 -6.46 -8.22
N PHE A 11 6.01 -6.04 -8.54
CA PHE A 11 6.58 -4.81 -8.02
C PHE A 11 6.48 -3.67 -9.03
N TYR A 12 5.87 -2.56 -8.61
CA TYR A 12 5.81 -1.30 -9.34
C TYR A 12 6.39 -0.19 -8.45
N HIS A 13 7.31 0.60 -9.01
CA HIS A 13 7.79 1.81 -8.34
C HIS A 13 6.73 2.91 -8.47
N GLN A 14 6.50 3.66 -7.38
CA GLN A 14 5.59 4.82 -7.41
C GLN A 14 6.12 5.90 -8.37
N GLU A 15 5.25 6.52 -9.15
CA GLU A 15 5.64 7.55 -10.14
C GLU A 15 5.79 8.94 -9.48
N HIS A 16 5.09 9.19 -8.36
CA HIS A 16 5.14 10.46 -7.63
C HIS A 16 5.34 10.27 -6.11
N GLU A 17 5.82 11.29 -5.39
CA GLU A 17 6.10 11.17 -3.94
C GLU A 17 4.85 10.86 -3.10
N HIS A 18 3.68 11.34 -3.53
CA HIS A 18 2.39 11.22 -2.83
C HIS A 18 1.55 10.00 -3.27
N THR A 19 2.01 9.20 -4.23
CA THR A 19 1.24 8.09 -4.81
C THR A 19 1.62 6.70 -4.30
N CYS A 20 2.31 6.62 -3.16
CA CYS A 20 2.67 5.34 -2.53
C CYS A 20 1.45 4.42 -2.29
N GLY A 21 0.29 5.00 -1.92
CA GLY A 21 -0.98 4.27 -1.79
C GLY A 21 -1.48 3.69 -3.13
N PRO A 22 -1.72 4.53 -4.15
CA PRO A 22 -2.07 4.09 -5.51
C PRO A 22 -1.12 3.04 -6.09
N ALA A 23 0.20 3.20 -5.90
CA ALA A 23 1.19 2.22 -6.33
C ALA A 23 1.02 0.87 -5.62
N CYS A 24 0.77 0.86 -4.31
CA CYS A 24 0.45 -0.36 -3.57
C CYS A 24 -0.83 -1.02 -4.08
N LEU A 25 -1.88 -0.23 -4.32
CA LEU A 25 -3.14 -0.73 -4.85
C LEU A 25 -2.96 -1.33 -6.25
N ARG A 26 -2.16 -0.69 -7.12
CA ARG A 26 -1.80 -1.21 -8.45
C ARG A 26 -1.20 -2.61 -8.36
N MET A 27 -0.20 -2.80 -7.50
CA MET A 27 0.46 -4.10 -7.30
C MET A 27 -0.53 -5.18 -6.83
N VAL A 28 -1.44 -4.84 -5.92
CA VAL A 28 -2.45 -5.77 -5.39
C VAL A 28 -3.53 -6.11 -6.43
N LEU A 29 -3.98 -5.13 -7.21
CA LEU A 29 -4.98 -5.36 -8.26
C LEU A 29 -4.42 -6.23 -9.40
N GLU A 30 -3.17 -5.99 -9.78
CA GLU A 30 -2.47 -6.78 -10.80
C GLU A 30 -2.33 -8.25 -10.37
N LEU A 31 -2.09 -8.52 -9.08
CA LEU A 31 -2.09 -9.90 -8.55
C LEU A 31 -3.40 -10.64 -8.84
N PHE A 32 -4.53 -9.92 -8.87
CA PHE A 32 -5.84 -10.46 -9.19
C PHE A 32 -6.26 -10.28 -10.66
N GLY A 33 -5.33 -9.88 -11.54
CA GLY A 33 -5.55 -9.76 -12.98
C GLY A 33 -6.23 -8.46 -13.42
N THR A 34 -6.27 -7.43 -12.57
CA THR A 34 -6.76 -6.09 -12.94
C THR A 34 -5.59 -5.13 -13.13
N THR A 35 -5.30 -4.81 -14.39
CA THR A 35 -4.23 -3.88 -14.75
C THR A 35 -4.79 -2.47 -14.90
N LEU A 36 -4.27 -1.55 -14.09
CA LEU A 36 -4.55 -0.12 -14.14
C LEU A 36 -3.24 0.67 -14.00
N THR A 37 -3.20 1.85 -14.60
CA THR A 37 -2.10 2.80 -14.45
C THR A 37 -2.14 3.47 -13.07
N GLU A 38 -1.00 4.02 -12.64
CA GLU A 38 -0.94 4.76 -11.38
C GLU A 38 -1.84 6.00 -11.42
N SER A 39 -1.89 6.72 -12.55
CA SER A 39 -2.73 7.90 -12.72
C SER A 39 -4.24 7.57 -12.63
N GLU A 40 -4.68 6.44 -13.19
CA GLU A 40 -6.08 6.00 -13.04
C GLU A 40 -6.42 5.70 -11.58
N LEU A 41 -5.48 5.13 -10.83
CA LEU A 41 -5.67 4.82 -9.41
C LEU A 41 -5.57 6.07 -8.54
N GLU A 42 -4.68 7.00 -8.86
CA GLU A 42 -4.56 8.32 -8.21
C GLU A 42 -5.90 9.07 -8.27
N ALA A 43 -6.50 9.13 -9.46
CA ALA A 43 -7.81 9.75 -9.67
C ALA A 43 -8.93 9.03 -8.92
N ARG A 44 -8.96 7.69 -8.94
CA ARG A 44 -9.97 6.88 -8.23
C ARG A 44 -9.86 6.98 -6.72
N CYS A 45 -8.64 7.06 -6.21
CA CYS A 45 -8.37 7.21 -4.80
C CYS A 45 -8.60 8.65 -4.30
N GLY A 46 -8.77 9.63 -5.19
CA GLY A 46 -8.82 11.03 -4.79
C GLY A 46 -7.52 11.47 -4.11
N THR A 47 -6.39 10.90 -4.54
CA THR A 47 -5.07 11.16 -3.99
C THR A 47 -4.72 12.64 -4.12
N THR A 48 -4.18 13.21 -3.05
CA THR A 48 -3.76 14.62 -3.00
C THR A 48 -2.25 14.71 -2.83
N LEU A 49 -1.69 15.92 -2.81
CA LEU A 49 -0.27 16.13 -2.46
C LEU A 49 0.09 15.66 -1.04
N LEU A 50 -0.91 15.48 -0.16
CA LEU A 50 -0.71 14.90 1.18
C LEU A 50 -0.76 13.37 1.18
N GLY A 51 -0.97 12.75 0.01
CA GLY A 51 -1.10 11.31 -0.15
C GLY A 51 -2.55 10.82 -0.22
N THR A 52 -2.73 9.56 0.16
CA THR A 52 -4.02 8.85 0.09
C THR A 52 -4.34 8.23 1.43
N GLY A 53 -5.55 8.45 1.94
CA GLY A 53 -6.00 7.82 3.17
C GLY A 53 -6.36 6.35 2.99
N ARG A 54 -6.34 5.60 4.10
CA ARG A 54 -6.65 4.15 4.10
C ARG A 54 -8.08 3.88 3.64
N THR A 55 -9.02 4.74 4.03
CA THR A 55 -10.43 4.63 3.66
C THR A 55 -10.60 4.78 2.15
N GLU A 56 -9.94 5.77 1.56
CA GLU A 56 -9.99 6.07 0.13
C GLU A 56 -9.42 4.92 -0.71
N LEU A 57 -8.31 4.30 -0.27
CA LEU A 57 -7.77 3.09 -0.90
C LEU A 57 -8.77 1.93 -0.88
N ALA A 58 -9.40 1.68 0.27
CA ALA A 58 -10.39 0.62 0.40
C ALA A 58 -11.64 0.90 -0.46
N GLN A 59 -12.09 2.15 -0.55
CA GLN A 59 -13.22 2.53 -1.41
C GLN A 59 -12.88 2.42 -2.90
N ALA A 60 -11.67 2.81 -3.31
CA ALA A 60 -11.21 2.65 -4.68
C ALA A 60 -11.21 1.18 -5.09
N ALA A 61 -10.69 0.29 -4.25
CA ALA A 61 -10.73 -1.16 -4.48
C ALA A 61 -12.18 -1.68 -4.58
N LYS A 62 -13.07 -1.26 -3.67
CA LYS A 62 -14.51 -1.61 -3.72
C LYS A 62 -15.19 -1.13 -4.99
N SER A 63 -14.87 0.06 -5.47
CA SER A 63 -15.42 0.61 -6.72
C SER A 63 -15.02 -0.21 -7.95
N LEU A 64 -13.95 -1.00 -7.85
CA LEU A 64 -13.46 -1.92 -8.87
C LEU A 64 -14.00 -3.35 -8.71
N GLY A 65 -14.90 -3.59 -7.75
CA GLY A 65 -15.52 -4.89 -7.51
C GLY A 65 -14.78 -5.79 -6.52
N PHE A 66 -13.76 -5.28 -5.82
CA PHE A 66 -13.01 -6.05 -4.82
C PHE A 66 -13.63 -5.95 -3.42
N ALA A 67 -13.48 -7.02 -2.64
CA ALA A 67 -13.70 -6.94 -1.20
C ALA A 67 -12.47 -6.32 -0.53
N ALA A 68 -12.65 -5.20 0.17
CA ALA A 68 -11.59 -4.53 0.93
C ALA A 68 -12.07 -4.20 2.35
N GLU A 69 -11.23 -4.49 3.33
CA GLU A 69 -11.50 -4.28 4.75
C GLU A 69 -10.41 -3.41 5.35
N LEU A 70 -10.79 -2.52 6.26
CA LEU A 70 -9.83 -1.81 7.09
C LEU A 70 -9.61 -2.64 8.34
N ALA A 71 -8.34 -2.88 8.67
CA ALA A 71 -7.95 -3.58 9.88
C ALA A 71 -6.91 -2.75 10.63
N ASP A 72 -7.09 -2.67 11.95
CA ASP A 72 -6.15 -2.05 12.88
C ASP A 72 -5.65 -3.13 13.85
N HIS A 73 -4.46 -2.91 14.44
CA HIS A 73 -3.88 -3.77 15.48
C HIS A 73 -3.69 -5.25 15.09
N LEU A 74 -3.43 -5.53 13.81
CA LEU A 74 -3.13 -6.89 13.36
C LEU A 74 -1.85 -7.42 14.02
N THR A 75 -1.94 -8.64 14.52
CA THR A 75 -0.79 -9.40 15.01
C THR A 75 -0.05 -10.06 13.85
N ARG A 76 1.13 -10.61 14.12
CA ARG A 76 1.90 -11.38 13.14
C ARG A 76 1.12 -12.62 12.68
N GLU A 77 0.42 -13.26 13.60
CA GLU A 77 -0.41 -14.43 13.38
C GLU A 77 -1.62 -14.08 12.48
N ASP A 78 -2.22 -12.90 12.67
CA ASP A 78 -3.28 -12.42 11.78
C ASP A 78 -2.74 -12.24 10.36
N VAL A 79 -1.60 -11.55 10.21
CA VAL A 79 -0.96 -11.34 8.91
C VAL A 79 -0.66 -12.66 8.20
N GLU A 80 -0.07 -13.64 8.91
CA GLU A 80 0.17 -14.98 8.36
C GLU A 80 -1.13 -15.66 7.92
N THR A 81 -2.21 -15.49 8.69
CA THR A 81 -3.54 -16.03 8.37
C THR A 81 -4.11 -15.40 7.10
N TYR A 82 -4.13 -14.06 6.97
CA TYR A 82 -4.59 -13.37 5.77
C TYR A 82 -3.80 -13.80 4.52
N LEU A 83 -2.47 -13.85 4.62
CA LEU A 83 -1.62 -14.26 3.50
C LEU A 83 -1.88 -15.72 3.11
N SER A 84 -2.07 -16.63 4.07
CA SER A 84 -2.41 -18.04 3.82
C SER A 84 -3.74 -18.24 3.09
N GLN A 85 -4.65 -17.28 3.23
CA GLN A 85 -5.95 -17.25 2.55
C GLN A 85 -5.88 -16.60 1.16
N GLY A 86 -4.71 -16.19 0.69
CA GLY A 86 -4.57 -15.47 -0.58
C GLY A 86 -5.02 -14.00 -0.50
N ARG A 87 -5.13 -13.44 0.72
CA ARG A 87 -5.58 -12.06 0.94
C ARG A 87 -4.37 -11.14 1.18
N PRO A 88 -3.94 -10.35 0.18
CA PRO A 88 -2.83 -9.41 0.35
C PRO A 88 -3.24 -8.25 1.28
N LEU A 89 -2.24 -7.67 1.94
CA LEU A 89 -2.40 -6.57 2.89
C LEU A 89 -1.61 -5.35 2.38
N ILE A 90 -2.22 -4.17 2.46
CA ILE A 90 -1.54 -2.89 2.29
C ILE A 90 -1.38 -2.29 3.69
N ALA A 91 -0.13 -2.16 4.16
CA ALA A 91 0.17 -1.63 5.48
C ALA A 91 0.64 -0.18 5.39
N VAL A 92 0.10 0.69 6.25
CA VAL A 92 0.65 2.03 6.45
C VAL A 92 1.73 1.94 7.50
N LEU A 93 2.93 2.39 7.15
CA LEU A 93 4.08 2.45 8.03
C LEU A 93 4.42 3.90 8.29
N ASP A 94 4.62 4.26 9.56
CA ASP A 94 5.28 5.51 9.93
C ASP A 94 6.80 5.25 9.99
N PRO A 95 7.60 5.83 9.08
CA PRO A 95 9.05 5.65 9.09
C PRO A 95 9.69 6.05 10.43
N SER A 96 9.09 7.00 11.16
CA SER A 96 9.58 7.46 12.46
C SER A 96 9.56 6.36 13.52
N LEU A 97 8.62 5.41 13.41
CA LEU A 97 8.55 4.24 14.29
C LEU A 97 9.63 3.20 13.97
N LEU A 98 10.10 3.16 12.71
CA LEU A 98 11.13 2.23 12.26
C LEU A 98 12.55 2.77 12.50
N TYR A 99 12.71 4.10 12.46
CA TYR A 99 13.99 4.78 12.63
C TYR A 99 13.94 5.84 13.75
N PRO A 100 13.76 5.45 15.02
CA PRO A 100 13.81 6.41 16.11
C PRO A 100 15.22 7.04 16.19
N GLY A 101 15.33 8.32 15.83
CA GLY A 101 16.54 9.11 16.03
C GLY A 101 17.35 9.48 14.77
N VAL A 102 16.85 9.23 13.55
CA VAL A 102 17.44 9.85 12.35
C VAL A 102 16.82 11.23 12.15
N PRO A 103 17.55 12.34 12.35
CA PRO A 103 17.03 13.66 12.03
C PRO A 103 16.71 13.71 10.54
N ALA A 104 15.57 14.31 10.18
CA ALA A 104 15.18 14.54 8.79
C ALA A 104 16.17 15.50 8.10
N SER A 105 17.34 15.01 7.69
CA SER A 105 18.31 15.79 6.93
C SER A 105 17.88 15.82 5.46
N ARG A 106 16.98 16.74 5.14
CA ARG A 106 16.94 17.38 3.80
C ARG A 106 17.14 18.87 3.96
N THR A 107 18.35 19.28 4.32
CA THR A 107 18.88 20.54 3.80
C THR A 107 19.27 20.29 2.35
N ALA A 108 18.34 20.55 1.43
CA ALA A 108 18.71 20.85 0.06
C ALA A 108 19.49 22.17 0.08
N SER A 109 20.81 22.05 0.22
CA SER A 109 21.74 23.08 -0.23
C SER A 109 22.09 22.74 -1.67
N SER A 110 21.60 23.56 -2.60
CA SER A 110 22.15 23.62 -3.95
C SER A 110 21.81 24.98 -4.54
N SER A 111 22.80 25.87 -4.41
CA SER A 111 23.27 26.89 -5.36
C SER A 111 22.32 27.99 -5.83
#